data_AF-A0A0S9N770-F1
#
_entry.id   AF-A0A0S9N770-F1
#
_cell.length_a   1.000
_cell.length_b   1.000
_cell.length_c   1.000
_cell.angle_alpha   90.00
_cell.angle_beta   90.00
_cell.angle_gamma   90.00
#
_symmetry.space_group_name_H-M   'P 1'
#
loop_
_entity.id
_entity.type
_entity.pdbx_description
1 polymer ?
#
loop_
_entity_poly.entity_id
_entity_poly.type
_entity_poly.pdbx_seq_one_letter_code
_entity_poly.pdbx_strand_id
1 'polypeptide(L)'
;MLRSLLLDRPGQSRGHGELLMPLGLGCSFLVAGGATASWLYASLVLILADAAAAIVGTYWARHRYRIAGGASVKSLEGSAAFVAAAWFAGLVFLLAESDIGFWMAMAWTLLLACMLAACEAVCLRGWDNFVLPLVAVFAASLPGRTASLACLLIVVLVFALASSWPVPAGEVRDR
;
A
#
# COMPACT_ATOMS: atom_id res chain seq x y z
N MET A 1 13.95 33.10 4.75
CA MET A 1 13.64 31.80 4.11
C MET A 1 13.88 30.57 5.00
N LEU A 2 14.73 30.61 6.03
CA LEU A 2 14.98 29.47 6.93
C LEU A 2 13.99 29.29 8.10
N ARG A 3 13.03 30.20 8.29
CA ARG A 3 12.11 30.19 9.45
C ARG A 3 10.83 29.39 9.22
N SER A 4 10.55 28.95 8.00
CA SER A 4 9.38 28.12 7.65
C SER A 4 9.65 26.61 7.70
N LEU A 5 10.91 26.18 7.89
CA LEU A 5 11.27 24.77 8.08
C LEU A 5 11.22 24.33 9.55
N LEU A 6 11.17 25.27 10.50
CA LEU A 6 11.16 25.02 11.95
C LEU A 6 9.80 25.29 12.61
N LEU A 7 8.76 25.64 11.85
CA LEU A 7 7.40 25.67 12.36
C LEU A 7 6.85 24.25 12.37
N ASP A 8 7.32 23.52 13.38
CA ASP A 8 6.67 22.33 13.90
C ASP A 8 5.20 22.69 14.15
N ARG A 9 4.30 22.10 13.36
CA ARG A 9 2.87 22.32 13.54
C ARG A 9 2.48 21.62 14.84
N PRO A 10 2.01 22.33 15.88
CA PRO A 10 1.57 21.69 17.10
C PRO A 10 0.36 20.81 16.76
N GLY A 11 0.54 19.49 16.89
CA GLY A 11 -0.46 18.47 16.57
C GLY A 11 -0.04 17.42 15.53
N GLN A 12 1.16 17.51 14.94
CA GLN A 12 1.64 16.52 13.98
C GLN A 12 2.62 15.56 14.66
N SER A 13 2.20 14.33 14.98
CA SER A 13 3.12 13.29 15.44
C SER A 13 3.96 12.78 14.26
N ARG A 14 4.97 13.57 13.85
CA ARG A 14 6.00 13.23 12.87
C ARG A 14 6.64 11.85 13.13
N GLY A 15 6.68 11.42 14.40
CA GLY A 15 7.38 10.19 14.82
C GLY A 15 6.73 8.85 14.48
N HIS A 16 5.44 8.73 14.16
CA HIS A 16 4.84 7.40 13.96
C HIS A 16 5.24 6.79 12.61
N GLY A 17 5.00 7.48 11.50
CA GLY A 17 5.30 6.95 10.16
C GLY A 17 6.78 6.71 9.89
N GLU A 18 7.66 7.55 10.47
CA GLU A 18 9.12 7.46 10.32
C GLU A 18 9.72 6.26 11.05
N LEU A 19 9.14 5.86 12.19
CA LEU A 19 9.54 4.64 12.91
C LEU A 19 8.87 3.39 12.34
N LEU A 20 7.64 3.50 11.84
CA LEU A 20 6.89 2.38 11.30
C LEU A 20 7.50 1.82 10.01
N MET A 21 8.16 2.64 9.19
CA MET A 21 8.84 2.17 7.98
C MET A 21 9.99 1.18 8.26
N PRO A 22 11.03 1.53 9.05
CA PRO A 22 12.12 0.59 9.35
C PRO A 22 11.62 -0.62 10.14
N LEU A 23 10.62 -0.46 11.01
CA LEU A 23 9.99 -1.58 11.71
C LEU A 23 9.22 -2.50 10.75
N GLY A 24 8.48 -1.94 9.81
CA GLY A 24 7.74 -2.68 8.79
C GLY A 24 8.67 -3.52 7.92
N LEU A 25 9.76 -2.93 7.45
CA LEU A 25 10.79 -3.64 6.67
C LEU A 25 11.54 -4.69 7.50
N GLY A 26 11.85 -4.38 8.77
CA GLY A 26 12.51 -5.33 9.68
C GLY A 26 11.63 -6.53 9.98
N CYS A 27 10.36 -6.31 10.33
CA CYS A 27 9.40 -7.38 10.57
C CYS A 27 9.10 -8.17 9.28
N SER A 28 8.98 -7.50 8.12
CA SER A 28 8.75 -8.20 6.86
C SER A 28 9.94 -9.09 6.47
N PHE A 29 11.17 -8.70 6.82
CA PHE A 29 12.36 -9.55 6.66
C PHE A 29 12.25 -10.84 7.49
N LEU A 30 11.81 -10.72 8.75
CA LEU A 30 11.58 -11.88 9.61
C LEU A 30 10.48 -12.79 9.05
N VAL A 31 9.38 -12.21 8.55
CA VAL A 31 8.29 -12.96 7.91
C VAL A 31 8.76 -13.63 6.62
N ALA A 32 9.67 -13.01 5.87
CA ALA A 32 10.22 -13.60 4.65
C ALA A 32 11.04 -14.86 4.93
N GLY A 33 11.51 -15.09 6.17
CA GLY A 33 12.18 -16.33 6.56
C GLY A 33 13.43 -16.64 5.73
N GLY A 34 14.11 -15.62 5.21
CA GLY A 34 15.27 -15.75 4.32
C GLY A 34 14.96 -15.72 2.81
N ALA A 35 13.69 -15.61 2.41
CA ALA A 35 13.31 -15.36 1.02
C ALA A 35 13.63 -13.91 0.62
N THR A 36 14.89 -13.67 0.22
CA THR A 36 15.40 -12.33 -0.10
C THR A 36 14.55 -11.61 -1.14
N ALA A 37 14.04 -12.33 -2.14
CA ALA A 37 13.34 -11.71 -3.24
C ALA A 37 11.92 -11.24 -2.87
N SER A 38 11.17 -11.98 -2.03
CA SER A 38 9.85 -11.53 -1.57
C SER A 38 9.97 -10.30 -0.65
N TRP A 39 11.05 -10.25 0.14
CA TRP A 39 11.41 -9.06 0.92
C TRP A 39 11.82 -7.88 0.04
N LEU A 40 12.61 -8.10 -1.02
CA LEU A 40 12.95 -7.06 -2.00
C LEU A 40 11.70 -6.52 -2.69
N TYR A 41 10.78 -7.40 -3.09
CA TYR A 41 9.48 -7.00 -3.65
C TYR A 41 8.71 -6.11 -2.66
N ALA A 42 8.57 -6.54 -1.41
CA ALA A 42 7.92 -5.76 -0.37
C ALA A 42 8.57 -4.39 -0.13
N SER A 43 9.90 -4.33 -0.19
CA SER A 43 10.67 -3.09 -0.07
C SER A 43 10.42 -2.15 -1.24
N LEU A 44 10.36 -2.68 -2.47
CA LEU A 44 10.01 -1.91 -3.66
C LEU A 44 8.57 -1.41 -3.62
N VAL A 45 7.62 -2.21 -3.14
CA VAL A 45 6.23 -1.76 -2.94
C VAL A 45 6.21 -0.58 -1.96
N LEU A 46 6.87 -0.70 -0.81
CA LEU A 46 6.86 0.34 0.20
C LEU A 46 7.56 1.63 -0.25
N ILE A 47 8.64 1.55 -1.02
CA ILE A 47 9.41 2.74 -1.42
C ILE A 47 8.92 3.30 -2.76
N LEU A 48 8.85 2.46 -3.79
CA LEU A 48 8.56 2.89 -5.15
C LEU A 48 7.07 3.10 -5.38
N ALA A 49 6.23 2.12 -4.99
CA ALA A 49 4.79 2.21 -5.25
C ALA A 49 4.14 3.29 -4.38
N ASP A 50 4.53 3.39 -3.11
CA ASP A 50 4.05 4.45 -2.21
C ASP A 50 4.47 5.85 -2.70
N ALA A 51 5.73 6.04 -3.08
CA ALA A 51 6.19 7.32 -3.64
C ALA A 51 5.47 7.67 -4.95
N ALA A 52 5.24 6.68 -5.84
CA ALA A 52 4.49 6.90 -7.07
C ALA A 52 3.04 7.33 -6.78
N ALA A 53 2.39 6.69 -5.80
CA ALA A 53 1.05 7.06 -5.35
C ALA A 53 1.00 8.48 -4.78
N ALA A 54 1.98 8.84 -3.96
CA ALA A 54 2.08 10.17 -3.37
C ALA A 54 2.32 11.26 -4.43
N ILE A 55 3.23 11.05 -5.38
CA ILE A 55 3.51 12.00 -6.47
C ILE A 55 2.27 12.14 -7.36
N VAL A 56 1.68 11.04 -7.83
CA VAL A 56 0.52 11.12 -8.71
C VAL A 56 -0.70 11.67 -7.98
N GLY A 57 -0.92 11.26 -6.74
CA GLY A 57 -2.01 11.75 -5.90
C GLY A 57 -1.87 13.21 -5.45
N THR A 58 -0.68 13.81 -5.53
CA THR A 58 -0.49 15.24 -5.24
C THR A 58 -0.68 16.12 -6.46
N TYR A 59 -0.16 15.70 -7.61
CA TYR A 59 -0.17 16.52 -8.84
C TYR A 59 -1.36 16.25 -9.79
N TRP A 60 -1.92 15.03 -9.78
CA TRP A 60 -2.95 14.61 -10.75
C TRP A 60 -4.25 14.09 -10.13
N ALA A 61 -4.46 14.22 -8.81
CA ALA A 61 -5.67 13.74 -8.14
C ALA A 61 -6.94 14.50 -8.54
N ARG A 62 -7.63 14.02 -9.59
CA ARG A 62 -8.94 14.52 -10.04
C ARG A 62 -10.08 13.78 -9.33
N HIS A 63 -9.93 12.48 -9.09
CA HIS A 63 -10.97 11.66 -8.46
C HIS A 63 -10.57 11.26 -7.05
N ARG A 64 -11.09 11.97 -6.06
CA ARG A 64 -10.79 11.72 -4.64
C ARG A 64 -11.90 10.91 -3.96
N TYR A 65 -11.51 10.01 -3.08
CA TYR A 65 -12.41 9.22 -2.24
C TYR A 65 -11.99 9.30 -0.77
N ARG A 66 -12.97 9.15 0.13
CA ARG A 66 -12.78 9.22 1.58
C ARG A 66 -12.84 7.82 2.17
N ILE A 67 -11.98 7.53 3.14
CA ILE A 67 -11.95 6.26 3.87
C ILE A 67 -12.03 6.49 5.37
N ALA A 68 -12.60 5.51 6.10
CA ALA A 68 -12.76 5.52 7.55
C ALA A 68 -13.52 6.75 8.04
N GLY A 69 -14.73 6.97 7.52
CA GLY A 69 -15.57 8.11 7.91
C GLY A 69 -15.01 9.49 7.57
N GLY A 70 -14.02 9.58 6.66
CA GLY A 70 -13.39 10.84 6.27
C GLY A 70 -12.02 11.10 6.89
N ALA A 71 -11.52 10.20 7.75
CA ALA A 71 -10.22 10.33 8.40
C ALA A 71 -9.04 10.34 7.41
N SER A 72 -9.22 9.76 6.22
CA SER A 72 -8.23 9.77 5.14
C SER A 72 -8.87 10.10 3.80
N VAL A 73 -8.18 10.89 2.98
CA VAL A 73 -8.55 11.23 1.60
C VAL A 73 -7.48 10.67 0.68
N LYS A 74 -7.92 9.86 -0.30
CA LYS A 74 -7.06 9.24 -1.31
C LYS A 74 -7.60 9.56 -2.70
N SER A 75 -6.83 9.21 -3.73
CA SER A 75 -7.19 9.47 -5.12
C SER A 75 -7.12 8.21 -5.96
N LEU A 76 -8.02 8.07 -6.93
CA LEU A 76 -7.99 6.94 -7.87
C LEU A 76 -6.71 6.96 -8.70
N GLU A 77 -6.22 8.15 -9.06
CA GLU A 77 -4.99 8.31 -9.82
C GLU A 77 -3.76 7.84 -9.02
N GLY A 78 -3.69 8.19 -7.73
CA GLY A 78 -2.65 7.71 -6.82
C GLY A 78 -2.68 6.19 -6.67
N SER A 79 -3.86 5.59 -6.45
CA SER A 79 -3.99 4.13 -6.36
C SER A 79 -3.65 3.44 -7.69
N ALA A 80 -3.98 4.02 -8.84
CA ALA A 80 -3.58 3.48 -10.14
C ALA A 80 -2.06 3.53 -10.34
N ALA A 81 -1.40 4.61 -9.91
CA ALA A 81 0.06 4.71 -9.94
C ALA A 81 0.73 3.69 -8.99
N PHE A 82 0.16 3.49 -7.80
CA PHE A 82 0.58 2.45 -6.87
C PHE A 82 0.50 1.07 -7.53
N VAL A 83 -0.66 0.71 -8.09
CA VAL A 83 -0.87 -0.59 -8.76
C VAL A 83 0.14 -0.77 -9.88
N ALA A 84 0.34 0.22 -10.73
CA ALA A 84 1.30 0.12 -11.83
C ALA A 84 2.72 -0.13 -11.31
N ALA A 85 3.20 0.64 -10.35
CA ALA A 85 4.54 0.50 -9.77
C ALA A 85 4.73 -0.85 -9.05
N ALA A 86 3.76 -1.25 -8.22
CA ALA A 86 3.78 -2.54 -7.53
C ALA A 86 3.69 -3.73 -8.50
N TRP A 87 2.93 -3.58 -9.59
CA TRP A 87 2.80 -4.60 -10.63
C TRP A 87 4.11 -4.79 -11.39
N PHE A 88 4.77 -3.71 -11.81
CA PHE A 88 6.07 -3.76 -12.46
C PHE A 88 7.15 -4.34 -11.53
N ALA A 89 7.18 -3.93 -10.26
CA ALA A 89 8.10 -4.52 -9.27
C ALA A 89 7.87 -6.03 -9.11
N GLY A 90 6.60 -6.45 -9.05
CA GLY A 90 6.23 -7.86 -8.94
C GLY A 90 6.60 -8.68 -10.18
N LEU A 91 6.48 -8.08 -11.37
CA LEU A 91 6.87 -8.73 -12.63
C LEU A 91 8.38 -8.99 -12.68
N VAL A 92 9.19 -8.00 -12.29
CA VAL A 92 10.65 -8.17 -12.20
C VAL A 92 11.00 -9.27 -11.20
N PHE A 93 10.30 -9.31 -10.06
CA PHE A 93 10.46 -10.34 -9.04
C PHE A 93 10.11 -11.76 -9.55
N LEU A 94 8.92 -11.97 -10.10
CA LEU A 94 8.46 -13.30 -10.51
C LEU A 94 9.18 -13.84 -11.74
N LEU A 95 9.63 -12.98 -12.66
CA LEU A 95 10.47 -13.42 -13.78
C LEU A 95 11.88 -13.82 -13.34
N ALA A 96 12.36 -13.32 -12.19
CA ALA A 96 13.68 -13.66 -11.67
C ALA A 96 13.70 -14.94 -10.83
N GLU A 97 12.59 -15.27 -10.15
CA GLU A 97 12.57 -16.32 -9.12
C GLU A 97 11.70 -17.54 -9.48
N SER A 98 10.92 -17.49 -10.56
CA SER A 98 9.89 -18.50 -10.80
C SER A 98 9.87 -19.04 -12.23
N ASP A 99 9.66 -20.35 -12.38
CA ASP A 99 9.41 -21.03 -13.66
C ASP A 99 7.96 -20.83 -14.15
N ILE A 100 7.29 -19.78 -13.68
CA ILE A 100 5.90 -19.52 -13.98
C ILE A 100 5.83 -18.85 -15.36
N GLY A 101 4.99 -19.38 -16.25
CA GLY A 101 4.81 -18.80 -17.59
C GLY A 101 4.44 -17.32 -17.54
N PHE A 102 5.00 -16.53 -18.46
CA PHE A 102 4.89 -15.07 -18.52
C PHE A 102 3.47 -14.52 -18.29
N TRP A 103 2.47 -15.08 -18.98
CA TRP A 103 1.07 -14.63 -18.84
C TRP A 103 0.49 -14.88 -17.45
N MET A 104 0.88 -15.99 -16.83
CA MET A 104 0.46 -16.31 -15.47
C MET A 104 1.17 -15.39 -14.46
N ALA A 105 2.45 -15.08 -14.68
CA ALA A 105 3.17 -14.10 -13.87
C ALA A 105 2.50 -12.71 -13.95
N MET A 106 2.13 -12.23 -15.14
CA MET A 106 1.41 -10.96 -15.32
C MET A 106 0.09 -10.92 -14.55
N ALA A 107 -0.74 -11.96 -14.68
CA ALA A 107 -2.02 -12.02 -13.99
C ALA A 107 -1.85 -12.06 -12.46
N TRP A 108 -0.87 -12.83 -11.98
CA TRP A 108 -0.58 -12.99 -10.57
C TRP A 108 -0.06 -11.70 -9.92
N THR A 109 0.92 -11.05 -10.55
CA THR A 109 1.47 -9.79 -10.03
C THR A 109 0.43 -8.68 -10.04
N LEU A 110 -0.47 -8.68 -11.03
CA LEU A 110 -1.53 -7.68 -11.10
C LEU A 110 -2.52 -7.87 -9.96
N LEU A 111 -2.88 -9.13 -9.67
CA LEU A 111 -3.72 -9.48 -8.54
C LEU A 111 -3.08 -9.03 -7.22
N LEU A 112 -1.79 -9.32 -7.02
CA LEU A 112 -1.03 -8.88 -5.85
C LEU A 112 -0.98 -7.35 -5.73
N ALA A 113 -0.71 -6.64 -6.82
CA ALA A 113 -0.66 -5.18 -6.84
C ALA A 113 -2.01 -4.54 -6.48
N CYS A 114 -3.11 -5.07 -7.02
CA CYS A 114 -4.47 -4.63 -6.67
C CYS A 114 -4.79 -4.90 -5.19
N MET A 115 -4.37 -6.05 -4.66
CA MET A 115 -4.55 -6.37 -3.25
C MET A 115 -3.79 -5.38 -2.36
N LEU A 116 -2.54 -5.09 -2.69
CA LEU A 116 -1.71 -4.14 -1.95
C LEU A 116 -2.26 -2.71 -2.03
N ALA A 117 -2.76 -2.28 -3.19
CA ALA A 117 -3.41 -0.98 -3.34
C ALA A 117 -4.70 -0.87 -2.51
N ALA A 118 -5.48 -1.94 -2.40
CA ALA A 118 -6.65 -1.96 -1.55
C ALA A 118 -6.26 -1.94 -0.05
N CYS A 119 -5.21 -2.66 0.35
CA CYS A 119 -4.64 -2.55 1.70
C CYS A 119 -4.13 -1.14 2.00
N GLU A 120 -3.38 -0.54 1.07
CA GLU A 120 -2.93 0.85 1.11
C GLU A 120 -4.13 1.74 1.34
N ALA A 121 -5.18 1.61 0.53
CA ALA A 121 -6.37 2.45 0.63
C ALA A 121 -7.01 2.42 2.03
N VAL A 122 -7.12 1.23 2.65
CA VAL A 122 -7.71 1.07 3.99
C VAL A 122 -6.78 1.57 5.11
N CYS A 123 -5.46 1.55 4.90
CA CYS A 123 -4.52 2.00 5.91
C CYS A 123 -4.70 3.50 6.22
N LEU A 124 -4.78 3.81 7.51
CA LEU A 124 -4.70 5.17 8.02
C LEU A 124 -3.27 5.69 7.87
N ARG A 125 -3.12 7.02 7.82
CA ARG A 125 -1.83 7.68 7.61
C ARG A 125 -0.70 7.09 8.47
N GLY A 126 0.34 6.59 7.81
CA GLY A 126 1.56 6.09 8.43
C GLY A 126 1.51 4.61 8.85
N TRP A 127 0.33 4.00 8.94
CA TRP A 127 0.20 2.55 9.19
C TRP A 127 0.51 1.71 7.96
N ASP A 128 0.30 2.29 6.78
CA ASP A 128 0.75 1.74 5.50
C ASP A 128 2.24 1.37 5.54
N ASN A 129 3.08 2.21 6.15
CA ASN A 129 4.52 1.96 6.29
C ASN A 129 4.90 0.68 7.03
N PHE A 130 4.01 0.17 7.90
CA PHE A 130 4.21 -1.07 8.62
C PHE A 130 3.46 -2.25 7.99
N VAL A 131 2.21 -2.03 7.57
CA VAL A 131 1.31 -3.09 7.11
C VAL A 131 1.64 -3.53 5.69
N LEU A 132 1.91 -2.61 4.76
CA LEU A 132 2.18 -2.95 3.36
C LEU A 132 3.33 -3.94 3.17
N PRO A 133 4.53 -3.73 3.76
CA PRO A 133 5.63 -4.66 3.54
C PRO A 133 5.34 -6.05 4.11
N LEU A 134 4.60 -6.15 5.22
CA LEU A 134 4.18 -7.45 5.79
C LEU A 134 3.19 -8.17 4.86
N VAL A 135 2.18 -7.46 4.38
CA VAL A 135 1.19 -8.02 3.45
C VAL A 135 1.86 -8.40 2.12
N ALA A 136 2.80 -7.61 1.62
CA ALA A 136 3.51 -7.89 0.38
C ALA A 136 4.35 -9.16 0.47
N VAL A 137 5.13 -9.34 1.55
CA VAL A 137 5.88 -10.59 1.77
C VAL A 137 4.92 -11.76 1.91
N PHE A 138 3.91 -11.65 2.79
CA PHE A 138 2.96 -12.73 3.02
C PHE A 138 2.27 -13.17 1.73
N ALA A 139 1.77 -12.20 0.94
CA ALA A 139 1.07 -12.47 -0.30
C ALA A 139 1.98 -13.05 -1.39
N ALA A 140 3.23 -12.60 -1.47
CA ALA A 140 4.22 -13.16 -2.40
C ALA A 140 4.65 -14.57 -1.99
N SER A 141 4.64 -14.89 -0.70
CA SER A 141 5.03 -16.19 -0.13
C SER A 141 3.89 -17.23 -0.08
N LEU A 142 2.63 -16.84 -0.34
CA LEU A 142 1.50 -17.77 -0.30
C LEU A 142 1.62 -18.86 -1.38
N PRO A 143 1.72 -20.14 -1.00
CA PRO A 143 1.75 -21.23 -1.96
C PRO A 143 0.35 -21.47 -2.54
N GLY A 144 0.18 -21.18 -3.83
CA GLY A 144 -0.98 -21.62 -4.60
C GLY A 144 -2.06 -20.57 -4.86
N ARG A 145 -2.79 -20.79 -5.96
CA ARG A 145 -3.66 -19.83 -6.63
C ARG A 145 -4.96 -19.50 -5.89
N THR A 146 -5.39 -20.36 -4.96
CA THR A 146 -6.65 -20.20 -4.22
C THR A 146 -6.49 -19.34 -2.97
N ALA A 147 -5.33 -19.40 -2.31
CA ALA A 147 -5.05 -18.61 -1.11
C ALA A 147 -5.00 -17.11 -1.43
N SER A 148 -4.41 -16.72 -2.56
CA SER A 148 -4.37 -15.32 -2.99
C SER A 148 -5.75 -14.76 -3.37
N LEU A 149 -6.60 -15.56 -3.99
CA LEU A 149 -7.99 -15.17 -4.32
C LEU A 149 -8.80 -14.96 -3.03
N ALA A 150 -8.63 -15.83 -2.04
CA ALA A 150 -9.26 -15.66 -0.74
C ALA A 150 -8.76 -14.39 -0.03
N CYS A 151 -7.45 -14.12 -0.06
CA CYS A 151 -6.88 -12.89 0.49
C CYS A 151 -7.40 -11.64 -0.24
N LEU A 152 -7.48 -11.66 -1.57
CA LEU A 152 -8.06 -10.55 -2.33
C LEU A 152 -9.52 -10.32 -1.92
N LEU A 153 -10.30 -11.38 -1.78
CA LEU A 153 -11.71 -11.29 -1.38
C LEU A 153 -11.84 -10.70 0.03
N ILE A 154 -11.00 -11.13 0.98
CA ILE A 154 -10.93 -10.54 2.32
C ILE A 154 -10.58 -9.05 2.25
N VAL A 155 -9.57 -8.66 1.47
CA VAL A 155 -9.15 -7.26 1.33
C VAL A 155 -10.25 -6.40 0.69
N VAL A 156 -10.95 -6.92 -0.32
CA VAL A 156 -12.10 -6.26 -0.94
C VAL A 156 -13.24 -6.09 0.06
N LEU A 157 -13.54 -7.12 0.87
CA LEU A 157 -14.55 -7.02 1.93
C LEU A 157 -14.16 -5.98 2.99
N VAL A 158 -12.89 -5.96 3.42
CA VAL A 158 -12.39 -4.96 4.37
C VAL A 158 -12.48 -3.55 3.78
N PHE A 159 -12.14 -3.37 2.51
CA PHE A 159 -12.29 -2.09 1.82
C PHE A 159 -13.77 -1.66 1.71
N ALA A 160 -14.66 -2.58 1.36
CA ALA A 160 -16.10 -2.31 1.30
C ALA A 160 -16.65 -1.91 2.68
N LEU A 161 -16.21 -2.59 3.74
CA LEU A 161 -16.58 -2.24 5.12
C LEU A 161 -16.02 -0.87 5.52
N ALA A 162 -14.74 -0.61 5.27
CA ALA A 162 -14.08 0.65 5.62
C ALA A 162 -14.64 1.87 4.86
N SER A 163 -15.11 1.66 3.63
CA SER A 163 -15.78 2.70 2.83
C SER A 163 -17.25 2.89 3.21
N SER A 164 -17.92 1.87 3.75
CA SER A 164 -19.30 1.95 4.24
C SER A 164 -19.46 2.63 5.60
N TRP A 165 -18.36 2.90 6.31
CA TRP A 165 -18.41 3.53 7.63
C TRP A 165 -19.00 4.95 7.53
N PRO A 166 -20.14 5.23 8.19
CA PRO A 166 -20.83 6.50 8.05
C PRO A 166 -19.96 7.66 8.56
N VAL A 167 -19.88 8.72 7.77
CA VAL A 167 -19.25 9.99 8.15
C VAL A 167 -20.14 10.65 9.21
N PRO A 168 -19.65 10.93 10.43
CA PRO A 168 -20.43 11.64 11.45
C PRO A 168 -20.89 13.00 10.92
N ALA A 169 -22.17 13.32 11.06
CA ALA A 169 -22.83 14.48 10.45
C ALA A 169 -22.32 15.88 10.90
N GLY A 170 -21.25 15.96 11.69
CA GLY A 170 -20.70 17.20 12.25
C GLY A 170 -19.35 17.67 11.72
N GLU A 171 -18.66 16.88 10.87
CA GLU A 171 -17.29 17.17 10.41
C GLU A 171 -17.17 17.51 8.91
N VAL A 172 -18.25 18.00 8.28
CA VAL A 172 -18.13 18.63 6.96
C VAL A 172 -17.64 20.05 7.16
N ARG A 173 -16.33 20.21 7.36
CA ARG A 173 -15.67 21.49 7.13
C ARG A 173 -15.00 21.41 5.78
N ASP A 174 -15.71 21.88 4.76
CA ASP A 174 -15.15 22.12 3.43
C ASP A 174 -13.93 23.03 3.57
N ARG A 175 -12.75 22.44 3.37
CA ARG A 175 -11.48 23.12 3.12
C ARG A 175 -10.65 22.31 2.16
#